data_AF-A0A2I0FLM2-F1
#
_entry.id   AF-A0A2I0FLM2-F1
#
_cell.length_a   1.000
_cell.length_b   1.000
_cell.length_c   1.000
_cell.angle_alpha   90.00
_cell.angle_beta   90.00
_cell.angle_gamma   90.00
#
_symmetry.space_group_name_H-M   'P 1'
#
loop_
_entity.id
_entity.type
_entity.pdbx_description
1 polymer ?
#
loop_
_entity_poly.entity_id
_entity_poly.type
_entity_poly.pdbx_seq_one_letter_code
_entity_poly.pdbx_strand_id
1 'polypeptide(L)' 'MDMYTTVLIIVVALAAIAVAFFAAKKARKTKGVDSGVPTTEEAQLEDRFARGEITESEYHRRLREIEERQNKNV' A
#
# COMPACT_ATOMS: atom_id res chain seq x y z
N MET A 1 -26.04 17.04 20.10
CA MET A 1 -25.85 16.76 18.66
C MET A 1 -27.23 16.81 18.03
N ASP A 2 -27.54 17.90 17.33
CA ASP A 2 -28.81 18.03 16.62
C ASP A 2 -28.93 16.95 15.55
N MET A 3 -30.16 16.46 15.31
CA MET A 3 -30.44 15.40 14.34
C MET A 3 -29.84 15.71 12.97
N TYR A 4 -29.89 16.98 12.56
CA TYR A 4 -29.29 17.48 11.31
C TYR A 4 -27.78 17.33 11.29
N THR A 5 -27.09 17.59 12.40
CA THR A 5 -25.64 17.43 12.52
C THR A 5 -25.26 15.96 12.38
N THR A 6 -26.01 15.05 13.00
CA THR A 6 -25.77 13.60 12.90
C THR A 6 -25.95 13.10 11.46
N VAL A 7 -27.03 13.52 10.79
CA VAL A 7 -27.29 13.15 9.38
C VAL A 7 -26.17 13.68 8.47
N LEU A 8 -25.73 14.93 8.67
CA LEU A 8 -24.68 15.53 7.87
C LEU A 8 -23.34 14.79 8.04
N ILE A 9 -22.99 14.40 9.26
CA ILE A 9 -21.79 13.60 9.54
C ILE A 9 -21.83 12.26 8.81
N ILE A 10 -22.97 11.56 8.84
CA ILE A 10 -23.14 10.27 8.15
C ILE A 10 -22.97 10.42 6.64
N VAL A 11 -23.59 11.45 6.04
CA VAL A 11 -23.49 11.72 4.60
C VAL A 11 -22.05 12.04 4.20
N VAL A 12 -21.34 12.87 4.98
CA VAL A 12 -19.94 13.21 4.72
C VAL A 12 -19.04 11.98 4.85
N ALA A 13 -19.26 11.14 5.86
CA ALA A 13 -18.50 9.90 6.04
C ALA A 13 -18.71 8.94 4.86
N LEU A 14 -19.95 8.76 4.40
CA LEU A 14 -20.25 7.91 3.24
C LEU A 14 -19.63 8.45 1.95
N ALA A 15 -19.65 9.78 1.74
CA ALA A 15 -19.01 10.41 0.59
C ALA A 15 -17.48 10.22 0.61
N ALA A 16 -16.84 10.37 1.77
CA ALA A 16 -15.39 10.14 1.92
C ALA A 16 -15.01 8.68 1.61
N ILE A 17 -15.79 7.72 2.09
CA ILE A 17 -15.59 6.29 1.78
C ILE A 17 -15.74 6.03 0.28
N ALA A 18 -16.76 6.60 -0.37
CA ALA A 18 -16.98 6.46 -1.79
C ALA A 18 -15.82 7.05 -2.62
N VAL A 19 -15.31 8.22 -2.23
CA VAL A 19 -14.14 8.85 -2.88
C VAL A 19 -12.89 8.01 -2.71
N ALA A 20 -12.62 7.48 -1.51
CA ALA A 20 -11.49 6.59 -1.27
C ALA A 20 -11.58 5.32 -2.13
N PHE A 21 -12.77 4.72 -2.24
CA PHE A 21 -13.01 3.55 -3.06
C PHE A 21 -12.84 3.83 -4.56
N PHE A 22 -13.32 5.00 -5.02
CA PHE A 22 -13.20 5.40 -6.42
C PHE A 22 -11.77 5.78 -6.79
N ALA A 23 -11.03 6.42 -5.89
CA ALA A 23 -9.60 6.71 -6.04
C ALA A 23 -8.79 5.41 -6.07
N ALA A 24 -9.05 4.46 -5.18
CA ALA A 24 -8.42 3.14 -5.20
C ALA A 24 -8.72 2.36 -6.49
N LYS A 25 -9.97 2.42 -6.98
CA LYS A 25 -10.36 1.77 -8.25
C LYS A 25 -9.75 2.46 -9.47
N LYS A 26 -9.62 3.79 -9.47
CA LYS A 26 -8.96 4.55 -10.55
C LYS A 26 -7.46 4.32 -10.54
N ALA A 27 -6.83 4.25 -9.36
CA ALA A 27 -5.43 3.87 -9.20
C ALA A 27 -5.16 2.45 -9.73
N ARG A 28 -6.09 1.50 -9.54
CA ARG A 28 -6.00 0.17 -10.18
C ARG A 28 -6.12 0.21 -11.70
N LYS A 29 -6.91 1.14 -12.27
CA LYS A 29 -7.11 1.25 -13.73
C LYS A 29 -5.96 1.99 -14.44
N THR A 30 -5.20 2.82 -13.73
CA THR A 30 -3.96 3.43 -14.24
C THR A 30 -2.72 2.61 -13.92
N LYS A 31 -2.75 1.73 -12.91
CA LYS A 31 -1.76 0.65 -12.70
C LYS A 31 -2.00 -0.57 -13.61
N GLY A 32 -2.30 -0.30 -14.88
CA GLY A 32 -2.26 -1.29 -15.96
C GLY A 32 -0.84 -1.53 -16.51
N VAL A 33 0.22 -1.25 -15.74
CA VAL A 33 1.63 -1.51 -16.13
C VAL A 33 2.46 -2.12 -14.99
N ASP A 34 1.89 -2.45 -13.83
CA ASP A 34 2.67 -3.16 -12.79
C ASP A 34 1.81 -4.06 -11.89
N SER A 35 0.88 -4.79 -12.52
CA SER A 35 0.27 -5.98 -11.91
C SER A 35 1.11 -7.22 -12.25
N GLY A 36 2.43 -7.10 -12.14
CA GLY A 36 3.26 -8.27 -11.92
C GLY A 36 3.05 -8.71 -10.48
N VAL A 37 2.95 -10.02 -10.24
CA VAL A 37 3.48 -10.59 -9.00
C VAL A 37 4.79 -9.85 -8.71
N PRO A 38 5.05 -9.33 -7.50
CA PRO A 38 6.31 -8.65 -7.21
C PRO A 38 7.48 -9.58 -7.56
N THR A 39 8.02 -9.43 -8.77
CA THR A 39 9.07 -10.30 -9.34
C THR A 39 10.41 -9.97 -8.70
N THR A 40 10.54 -8.79 -8.11
CA THR A 40 11.68 -8.38 -7.32
C THR A 40 11.51 -8.81 -5.87
N GLU A 41 12.58 -9.38 -5.30
CA GLU A 41 12.65 -9.80 -3.90
C GLU A 41 12.32 -8.63 -2.94
N GLU A 42 12.58 -7.38 -3.35
CA GLU A 42 12.29 -6.15 -2.60
C GLU A 42 10.80 -5.89 -2.44
N ALA A 43 10.01 -6.03 -3.50
CA ALA A 43 8.57 -5.76 -3.43
C ALA A 43 7.83 -6.82 -2.60
N GLN A 44 8.31 -8.07 -2.57
CA GLN A 44 7.84 -9.09 -1.64
C GLN A 44 8.26 -8.82 -0.19
N LEU A 45 9.39 -8.14 0.01
CA LEU A 45 9.87 -7.77 1.33
C LEU A 45 9.06 -6.59 1.90
N GLU A 46 8.77 -5.57 1.08
CA GLU A 46 7.93 -4.43 1.42
C GLU A 46 6.51 -4.85 1.78
N ASP A 47 5.90 -5.75 1.00
CA ASP A 47 4.55 -6.24 1.26
C ASP A 47 4.46 -7.02 2.59
N ARG A 48 5.52 -7.76 2.97
CA ARG A 48 5.61 -8.44 4.28
C ARG A 48 5.77 -7.46 5.43
N PHE A 49 6.53 -6.38 5.25
CA PHE A 49 6.65 -5.31 6.24
C PHE A 49 5.33 -4.57 6.42
N ALA A 50 4.63 -4.23 5.33
CA ALA A 50 3.33 -3.58 5.36
C ALA A 50 2.25 -4.44 6.05
N ARG A 51 2.37 -5.77 5.95
CA ARG A 51 1.53 -6.74 6.67
C ARG A 51 1.92 -6.94 8.14
N GLY A 52 3.06 -6.38 8.58
CA GLY A 52 3.58 -6.57 9.93
C GLY A 52 4.12 -7.98 10.19
N GLU A 53 4.39 -8.76 9.13
CA GLU A 53 4.94 -10.12 9.24
C GLU A 53 6.43 -10.12 9.60
N ILE A 54 7.10 -8.98 9.38
CA ILE A 54 8.51 -8.76 9.71
C ILE A 54 8.70 -7.43 10.42
N THR A 55 9.71 -7.36 11.28
CA THR A 55 10.07 -6.12 11.98
C THR A 55 10.85 -5.16 11.08
N GLU A 56 10.86 -3.87 11.41
CA GLU A 56 11.66 -2.86 10.72
C GLU A 56 13.15 -3.24 10.65
N SER A 57 13.70 -3.80 11.74
CA SER A 57 15.09 -4.26 11.78
C SER A 57 15.38 -5.39 10.78
N GLU A 58 14.45 -6.32 10.60
CA GLU A 58 14.56 -7.39 9.62
C GLU A 58 14.37 -6.89 8.20
N TYR A 59 13.45 -5.94 8.01
CA TYR A 59 13.22 -5.29 6.71
C TYR A 59 14.51 -4.61 6.22
N HIS A 60 15.14 -3.76 7.03
CA HIS A 60 16.38 -3.08 6.65
C HIS A 60 17.54 -4.05 6.39
N ARG A 61 17.67 -5.11 7.21
CA ARG A 61 18.71 -6.11 7.02
C ARG A 61 18.56 -6.82 5.67
N ARG A 62 17.33 -7.26 5.34
CA ARG A 62 17.07 -7.99 4.09
C ARG A 62 17.13 -7.06 2.87
N LEU A 63 16.72 -5.80 3.00
CA LEU A 63 16.84 -4.81 1.94
C LEU A 63 18.30 -4.61 1.54
N ARG A 64 19.19 -4.46 2.54
CA ARG A 64 20.63 -4.30 2.32
C ARG A 64 21.25 -5.52 1.65
N GLU A 65 20.87 -6.72 2.08
CA GLU A 65 21.34 -7.97 1.44
C GLU A 65 20.91 -8.09 -0.03
N ILE A 66 19.74 -7.57 -0.40
CA ILE A 66 19.27 -7.56 -1.79
C ILE A 66 20.06 -6.55 -2.61
N GLU A 67 20.27 -5.35 -2.08
CA GLU A 67 21.07 -4.29 -2.72
C GLU A 67 22.52 -4.74 -2.96
N GLU A 68 23.16 -5.38 -1.99
CA GLU A 68 24.50 -5.95 -2.12
C GLU A 68 24.58 -7.03 -3.20
N ARG A 69 23.56 -7.89 -3.31
CA ARG A 69 23.50 -8.92 -4.36
C ARG A 69 23.31 -8.32 -5.74
N GLN A 70 22.46 -7.30 -5.87
CA GLN A 70 22.24 -6.62 -7.13
C GLN A 70 23.51 -5.91 -7.59
N ASN A 71 24.19 -5.18 -6.70
CA ASN A 71 25.44 -4.49 -7.01
C ASN A 71 26.62 -5.43 -7.35
N LYS A 72 26.56 -6.70 -6.93
CA LYS A 72 27.57 -7.72 -7.26
C LYS A 72 27.34 -8.41 -8.61
N ASN A 73 26.14 -8.31 -9.17
CA ASN A 73 25.74 -8.93 -10.44
C ASN A 73 25.72 -7.95 -11.63
N VAL A 74 26.12 -6.69 -11.41
CA VAL A 74 26.44 -5.69 -12.45
C VAL A 74 27.94 -5.56 -12.64
#